data_AF-A0A217EE90-F1
#
_entry.id   AF-A0A217EE90-F1
#
_cell.length_a   1.000
_cell.length_b   1.000
_cell.length_c   1.000
_cell.angle_alpha   90.00
_cell.angle_beta   90.00
_cell.angle_gamma   90.00
#
_symmetry.space_group_name_H-M   'P 1'
#
loop_
_entity.id
_entity.type
_entity.pdbx_description
1 polymer ?
#
loop_
_entity_poly.entity_id
_entity_poly.type
_entity_poly.pdbx_seq_one_letter_code
_entity_poly.pdbx_strand_id
1 'polypeptide(L)'
;MMTLTQAHTAIISRVSAFNGIEQAKILYPQSKQQFAVPKTGLWCSVDILGSQSLISGIADGPQTRRLLILQITCYARLNTGLLELNNLVDAWLNYLEYYQIEQLECLNGGGY
;
A
#
# COMPACT_ATOMS: atom_id res chain seq x y z
N MET A 1 17.70 -1.31 13.95
CA MET A 1 17.29 -1.63 12.57
C MET A 1 15.88 -2.15 12.62
N MET A 2 14.97 -1.59 11.83
CA MET A 2 13.59 -2.04 11.72
C MET A 2 13.54 -3.47 11.18
N THR A 3 12.75 -4.33 11.82
CA THR A 3 12.51 -5.69 11.34
C THR A 3 11.43 -5.71 10.25
N LEU A 4 11.35 -6.80 9.47
CA LEU A 4 10.30 -6.96 8.46
C LEU A 4 8.90 -6.90 9.08
N THR A 5 8.72 -7.50 10.26
CA THR A 5 7.45 -7.47 11.00
C THR A 5 7.09 -6.05 11.41
N GLN A 6 8.04 -5.28 11.94
CA GLN A 6 7.81 -3.87 12.30
C GLN A 6 7.43 -3.04 11.06
N ALA A 7 8.11 -3.26 9.93
CA ALA A 7 7.78 -2.60 8.65
C ALA A 7 6.37 -2.94 8.19
N HIS A 8 5.99 -4.22 8.20
CA HIS A 8 4.62 -4.66 7.87
C HIS A 8 3.58 -4.00 8.77
N THR A 9 3.79 -3.99 10.09
CA THR A 9 2.87 -3.34 11.03
C THR A 9 2.74 -1.85 10.78
N ALA A 10 3.85 -1.15 10.52
CA ALA A 10 3.84 0.28 10.21
C ALA A 10 3.09 0.59 8.91
N ILE A 11 3.30 -0.22 7.85
CA ILE A 11 2.59 -0.09 6.57
C ILE A 11 1.09 -0.29 6.77
N ILE A 12 0.69 -1.38 7.42
CA ILE A 12 -0.73 -1.66 7.68
C ILE A 12 -1.35 -0.53 8.52
N SER A 13 -0.65 -0.05 9.55
CA SER A 13 -1.12 1.09 10.35
C SER A 13 -1.32 2.35 9.51
N ARG A 14 -0.39 2.66 8.59
CA ARG A 14 -0.51 3.81 7.69
C ARG A 14 -1.71 3.68 6.75
N VAL A 15 -1.89 2.50 6.15
CA VAL A 15 -3.01 2.18 5.24
C VAL A 15 -4.36 2.20 5.99
N SER A 16 -4.42 1.70 7.21
CA SER A 16 -5.64 1.74 8.04
C SER A 16 -6.02 3.14 8.53
N ALA A 17 -5.09 4.10 8.48
CA ALA A 17 -5.38 5.51 8.73
C ALA A 17 -5.84 6.28 7.47
N PHE A 18 -5.79 5.67 6.29
CA PHE A 18 -6.32 6.29 5.07
C PHE A 18 -7.83 6.48 5.16
N ASN A 19 -8.33 7.64 4.72
CA ASN A 19 -9.75 7.99 4.81
C ASN A 19 -10.40 8.26 3.45
N GLY A 20 -9.69 8.03 2.34
CA GLY A 20 -10.25 8.21 0.98
C GLY A 20 -11.26 7.13 0.58
N ILE A 21 -11.38 6.06 1.34
CA ILE A 21 -12.46 5.06 1.22
C ILE A 21 -12.78 4.45 2.59
N GLU A 22 -14.01 4.00 2.78
CA GLU A 22 -14.40 3.26 3.99
C GLU A 22 -13.50 2.04 4.21
N GLN A 23 -12.97 1.89 5.42
CA GLN A 23 -12.08 0.79 5.80
C GLN A 23 -12.68 -0.60 5.59
N ALA A 24 -14.00 -0.73 5.72
CA ALA A 24 -14.74 -1.97 5.42
C ALA A 24 -14.72 -2.36 3.93
N LYS A 25 -14.35 -1.44 3.02
CA LYS A 25 -14.20 -1.67 1.58
C LYS A 25 -12.73 -1.91 1.18
N ILE A 26 -11.83 -2.07 2.16
CA ILE A 26 -10.43 -2.42 1.91
C ILE A 26 -10.20 -3.87 2.33
N LEU A 27 -9.80 -4.69 1.38
CA LEU A 27 -9.36 -6.05 1.64
C LEU A 27 -7.90 -6.05 2.10
N TYR A 28 -7.69 -6.38 3.37
CA TYR A 28 -6.35 -6.51 3.94
C TYR A 28 -5.76 -7.92 3.75
N PRO A 29 -4.42 -8.07 3.70
CA PRO A 29 -3.76 -9.36 3.53
C PRO A 29 -4.20 -10.42 4.55
N GLN A 30 -4.48 -9.97 5.77
CA GLN A 30 -4.82 -10.81 6.92
C GLN A 30 -6.29 -11.27 6.91
N SER A 31 -7.13 -10.62 6.10
CA SER A 31 -8.60 -10.73 6.15
C SER A 31 -9.19 -11.33 4.87
N LYS A 32 -8.35 -11.88 3.98
CA LYS A 32 -8.75 -12.40 2.65
C LYS A 32 -9.89 -13.42 2.68
N GLN A 33 -10.05 -14.20 3.75
CA GLN A 33 -11.10 -15.23 3.82
C GLN A 33 -12.49 -14.69 4.22
N GLN A 34 -12.60 -13.48 4.77
CA GLN A 34 -13.87 -12.94 5.31
C GLN A 34 -14.40 -11.71 4.56
N PHE A 35 -13.71 -11.25 3.51
CA PHE A 35 -14.09 -10.05 2.79
C PHE A 35 -15.23 -10.30 1.81
N ALA A 36 -16.38 -9.66 2.05
CA ALA A 36 -17.50 -9.66 1.13
C ALA A 36 -17.38 -8.49 0.14
N VAL A 37 -17.25 -8.79 -1.15
CA VAL A 37 -17.12 -7.76 -2.19
C VAL A 37 -18.37 -6.87 -2.20
N PRO A 38 -18.24 -5.53 -2.08
CA PRO A 38 -19.37 -4.61 -2.01
C PRO A 38 -20.26 -4.70 -3.25
N LYS A 39 -21.59 -4.79 -3.08
CA LYS A 39 -22.54 -4.87 -4.21
C LYS A 39 -22.54 -3.61 -5.10
N THR A 40 -22.13 -2.47 -4.55
CA THR A 40 -22.07 -1.16 -5.21
C THR A 40 -20.83 -0.39 -4.76
N GLY A 41 -20.39 0.56 -5.60
CA GLY A 41 -19.27 1.45 -5.31
C GLY A 41 -17.89 0.83 -5.58
N LEU A 42 -16.86 1.55 -5.13
CA LEU A 42 -15.47 1.14 -5.23
C LEU A 42 -15.06 0.27 -4.04
N TRP A 43 -14.01 -0.52 -4.21
CA TRP A 43 -13.31 -1.20 -3.13
C TRP A 43 -11.84 -1.36 -3.49
N CYS A 44 -11.00 -1.66 -2.51
CA CYS A 44 -9.57 -1.86 -2.72
C CYS A 44 -9.11 -3.21 -2.17
N SER A 45 -8.00 -3.74 -2.68
CA SER A 45 -7.21 -4.77 -2.00
C SER A 45 -5.82 -4.25 -1.75
N VAL A 46 -5.25 -4.63 -0.60
CA VAL A 46 -3.91 -4.26 -0.18
C VAL A 46 -3.09 -5.53 -0.08
N ASP A 47 -1.93 -5.51 -0.72
CA ASP A 47 -0.94 -6.59 -0.69
C ASP A 47 0.44 -6.00 -0.41
N ILE A 48 1.21 -6.70 0.43
CA ILE A 48 2.62 -6.36 0.69
C ILE A 48 3.46 -7.50 0.12
N LEU A 49 4.15 -7.21 -0.97
CA LEU A 49 4.97 -8.19 -1.68
C LEU A 49 6.45 -7.97 -1.32
N GLY A 50 7.18 -9.06 -1.14
CA GLY A 50 8.63 -9.01 -0.97
C GLY A 50 9.32 -8.54 -2.25
N SER A 51 10.37 -7.72 -2.12
CA SER A 51 11.24 -7.32 -3.22
C SER A 51 12.70 -7.67 -2.90
N GLN A 52 13.57 -7.58 -3.93
CA GLN A 52 14.99 -7.82 -3.74
C GLN A 52 15.60 -6.74 -2.85
N SER A 53 16.46 -7.16 -1.92
CA SER A 53 17.21 -6.22 -1.09
C SER A 53 18.37 -5.62 -1.87
N LEU A 54 18.63 -4.34 -1.68
CA LEU A 54 19.72 -3.61 -2.34
C LEU A 54 20.79 -3.22 -1.32
N ILE A 55 22.05 -3.25 -1.73
CA ILE A 55 23.14 -2.66 -0.94
C ILE A 55 23.18 -1.17 -1.32
N SER A 56 22.84 -0.30 -0.36
CA SER A 56 22.75 1.15 -0.55
C SER A 56 24.10 1.87 -0.36
N GLY A 57 25.12 1.17 0.13
CA GLY A 57 26.47 1.68 0.34
C GLY A 57 27.35 0.70 1.10
N ILE A 58 28.67 0.94 1.03
CA ILE A 58 29.70 0.20 1.77
C ILE A 58 30.47 1.25 2.59
N ALA A 59 29.85 1.72 3.68
CA ALA A 59 30.52 2.59 4.65
C ALA A 59 31.35 1.69 5.60
N ASP A 60 31.11 1.74 6.91
CA ASP A 60 31.74 0.83 7.90
C ASP A 60 31.31 -0.66 7.76
N GLY A 61 30.49 -0.96 6.75
CA GLY A 61 29.96 -2.28 6.39
C GLY A 61 28.86 -2.14 5.32
N PRO A 62 28.41 -3.24 4.70
CA PRO A 62 27.33 -3.20 3.72
C PRO A 62 26.02 -2.76 4.38
N GLN A 63 25.46 -1.62 3.95
CA GLN A 63 24.16 -1.14 4.39
C GLN A 63 23.08 -1.67 3.45
N THR A 64 22.34 -2.68 3.88
CA THR A 64 21.26 -3.30 3.08
C THR A 64 19.94 -2.57 3.26
N ARG A 65 19.42 -1.96 2.20
CA ARG A 65 18.03 -1.53 2.09
C ARG A 65 17.16 -2.72 1.70
N ARG A 66 16.18 -3.05 2.52
CA ARG A 66 15.16 -4.06 2.19
C ARG A 66 13.99 -3.36 1.52
N LEU A 67 13.73 -3.69 0.26
CA LEU A 67 12.60 -3.14 -0.47
C LEU A 67 11.39 -4.05 -0.34
N LEU A 68 10.21 -3.44 -0.29
CA LEU A 68 8.91 -4.08 -0.36
C LEU A 68 8.06 -3.34 -1.39
N ILE A 69 7.11 -4.04 -1.98
CA ILE A 69 6.11 -3.44 -2.86
C ILE A 69 4.79 -3.41 -2.10
N LEU A 70 4.27 -2.22 -1.85
CA LEU A 70 2.90 -2.01 -1.38
C LEU A 70 2.01 -1.89 -2.62
N GLN A 71 1.24 -2.94 -2.90
CA GLN A 71 0.30 -2.98 -4.00
C GLN A 71 -1.11 -2.67 -3.49
N ILE A 72 -1.73 -1.63 -4.04
CA ILE A 72 -3.12 -1.27 -3.76
C ILE A 72 -3.90 -1.34 -5.07
N THR A 73 -4.76 -2.36 -5.19
CA THR A 73 -5.61 -2.52 -6.37
C THR A 73 -6.97 -1.93 -6.09
N CYS A 74 -7.37 -0.90 -6.85
CA CYS A 74 -8.70 -0.31 -6.78
C CYS A 74 -9.63 -0.99 -7.80
N TYR A 75 -10.85 -1.28 -7.37
CA TYR A 75 -11.85 -1.96 -8.18
C TYR A 75 -13.14 -1.15 -8.25
N ALA A 76 -13.82 -1.27 -9.38
CA ALA A 76 -15.15 -0.72 -9.61
C ALA A 76 -16.08 -1.82 -10.16
N ARG A 77 -17.39 -1.60 -10.10
CA ARG A 77 -18.35 -2.46 -10.78
C ARG A 77 -18.29 -2.22 -12.28
N LEU A 78 -18.70 -3.22 -13.06
CA LEU A 78 -18.74 -3.10 -14.51
C LEU A 78 -19.66 -1.94 -14.90
N ASN A 79 -19.29 -1.18 -15.93
CA ASN A 79 -20.05 -0.07 -16.50
C ASN A 79 -20.27 1.15 -15.57
N THR A 80 -19.45 1.36 -14.53
CA THR A 80 -19.55 2.57 -13.67
C THR A 80 -18.64 3.72 -14.11
N GLY A 81 -17.87 3.54 -15.20
CA GLY A 81 -16.84 4.49 -15.62
C GLY A 81 -15.57 4.42 -14.76
N LEU A 82 -14.53 5.13 -15.19
CA LEU A 82 -13.20 5.11 -14.55
C LEU A 82 -12.89 6.35 -13.71
N LEU A 83 -13.66 7.44 -13.82
CA LEU A 83 -13.34 8.71 -13.17
C LEU A 83 -13.15 8.56 -11.65
N GLU A 84 -14.12 7.95 -10.97
CA GLU A 84 -14.05 7.78 -9.52
C GLU A 84 -12.95 6.80 -9.10
N LEU A 85 -12.64 5.81 -9.95
CA LEU A 85 -11.52 4.89 -9.72
C LEU A 85 -10.19 5.65 -9.82
N ASN A 86 -10.04 6.52 -10.81
CA ASN A 86 -8.85 7.34 -10.99
C ASN A 86 -8.69 8.33 -9.82
N ASN A 87 -9.76 8.99 -9.40
CA ASN A 87 -9.74 9.88 -8.24
C ASN A 87 -9.30 9.14 -6.96
N LEU A 88 -9.73 7.88 -6.80
CA LEU A 88 -9.31 7.04 -5.67
C LEU A 88 -7.83 6.65 -5.76
N VAL A 89 -7.33 6.33 -6.95
CA VAL A 89 -5.90 6.06 -7.18
C VAL A 89 -5.06 7.31 -6.86
N ASP A 90 -5.46 8.48 -7.35
CA ASP A 90 -4.78 9.75 -7.06
C ASP A 90 -4.79 10.06 -5.56
N ALA A 91 -5.88 9.77 -4.85
CA ALA A 91 -5.95 9.92 -3.41
C ALA A 91 -4.97 9.01 -2.67
N TRP A 92 -4.80 7.76 -3.13
CA TRP A 92 -3.80 6.84 -2.59
C TRP A 92 -2.37 7.32 -2.84
N LEU A 93 -2.08 7.76 -4.06
CA LEU A 93 -0.76 8.29 -4.43
C LEU A 93 -0.42 9.50 -3.55
N ASN A 94 -1.30 10.52 -3.51
CA ASN A 94 -1.10 11.71 -2.68
C ASN A 94 -0.90 11.39 -1.19
N TYR A 95 -1.47 10.30 -0.69
CA TYR A 95 -1.36 9.91 0.72
C TYR A 95 -0.10 9.12 1.06
N LEU A 96 0.45 8.35 0.11
CA LEU A 96 1.55 7.41 0.32
C LEU A 96 2.87 7.87 -0.29
N GLU A 97 2.83 8.59 -1.40
CA GLU A 97 4.05 9.05 -2.07
C GLU A 97 4.88 9.90 -1.13
N TYR A 98 6.17 9.55 -1.03
CA TYR A 98 7.15 10.22 -0.18
C TYR A 98 6.82 10.23 1.31
N TYR A 99 5.88 9.40 1.77
CA TYR A 99 5.64 9.20 3.19
C TYR A 99 6.88 8.56 3.86
N GLN A 100 7.31 9.11 4.99
CA GLN A 100 8.43 8.59 5.75
C GLN A 100 8.09 8.51 7.23
N ILE A 101 8.49 7.41 7.87
CA ILE A 101 8.47 7.24 9.32
C ILE A 101 9.68 6.43 9.77
N GLU A 102 10.51 7.02 10.64
CA GLU A 102 11.75 6.41 11.13
C GLU A 102 12.64 5.87 9.99
N GLN A 103 12.74 4.55 9.86
CA GLN A 103 13.55 3.82 8.88
C GLN A 103 12.73 3.29 7.69
N LEU A 104 11.44 3.63 7.62
CA LEU A 104 10.54 3.27 6.53
C LEU A 104 10.27 4.49 5.67
N GLU A 105 10.42 4.31 4.36
CA GLU A 105 10.20 5.33 3.35
C GLU A 105 9.36 4.72 2.22
N CYS A 106 8.27 5.39 1.86
CA CYS A 106 7.54 5.15 0.63
C CYS A 106 8.16 6.01 -0.46
N LEU A 107 8.57 5.38 -1.55
CA LEU A 107 9.11 6.08 -2.72
C LEU A 107 7.95 6.60 -3.59
N ASN A 108 8.23 6.92 -4.85
CA ASN A 108 7.20 7.30 -5.81
C ASN A 108 6.28 6.11 -6.14
N GLY A 109 4.99 6.40 -6.34
CA GLY A 109 4.02 5.43 -6.82
C GLY A 109 4.00 5.37 -8.36
N GLY A 110 3.49 4.28 -8.90
CA GLY A 110 3.13 4.17 -10.31
C GLY A 110 1.61 4.19 -10.44
N GLY A 111 1.07 5.11 -11.25
CA GLY A 111 -0.34 5.10 -11.66
C GLY A 111 -0.50 4.41 -13.00
N TYR A 112 -1.19 3.26 -13.00
CA TYR A 112 -1.46 2.33 -14.11
C TYR A 112 -0.24 1.64 -14.73
#